data_AF-A0A942PRN8-F1
#
_entry.id   AF-A0A942PRN8-F1
#
_cell.length_a   1.000
_cell.length_b   1.000
_cell.length_c   1.000
_cell.angle_alpha   90.00
_cell.angle_beta   90.00
_cell.angle_gamma   90.00
#
_symmetry.space_group_name_H-M   'P 1'
#
loop_
_entity.id
_entity.type
_entity.pdbx_description
1 polymer ?
#
loop_
_entity_poly.entity_id
_entity_poly.type
_entity_poly.pdbx_seq_one_letter_code
_entity_poly.pdbx_strand_id
1 'polypeptide(L)'
;METAAAAMTPEAFFLKRVKALISGRTGIHVREQDDGALQTLLRERMRLLKLSSPEEYYRFLDSGEGRQQEQEQLATRLTTGETYFFRDKGQFALLKNTLLPELIERRGAIRSLRIWSAGCASGEEAYSLAMLLDELLPQRTEWNLFILGTDIDPEAIEKARRGIYTQWSFRMVDDGLQRKYFHPRREQWALSERIRSMVTFRTGNLLRAVPGETVDFRDMDLILCRNVFIYLAPNAVSRIAANLADALAGGGYLVTGHGELHPHQLGKLRTRIFAESVAYQRNVECGIRNAEFKPESMTGGLSIPHSTIRNPHLEARRPAANMANPGVANGGGAASSQSPIPNLQSRMKSAWLHANLGELEQAANDCRQAFKTSPLDAEPYYLLAQIAEERGNPGEAKALLKKVIYLDPAFIAAYLELAGIYERENDATRARKMRATAQDLLGKMPGDASLALLGNATAGELLSYLVKQKDVA
;
A
#
# COMPACT_ATOMS: atom_id res chain seq x y z
N MET A 1 32.19 24.69 -29.64
CA MET A 1 31.63 23.42 -30.15
C MET A 1 30.37 23.17 -29.36
N GLU A 2 29.24 23.59 -29.91
CA GLU A 2 27.90 23.27 -29.37
C GLU A 2 27.70 21.76 -29.45
N THR A 3 27.35 21.14 -28.33
CA THR A 3 26.93 19.76 -28.25
C THR A 3 25.64 19.59 -29.03
N ALA A 4 25.71 18.86 -30.15
CA ALA A 4 24.54 18.44 -30.92
C ALA A 4 23.59 17.68 -30.00
N ALA A 5 22.44 18.29 -29.67
CA ALA A 5 21.31 17.58 -29.10
C ALA A 5 20.90 16.50 -30.10
N ALA A 6 21.14 15.23 -29.77
CA ALA A 6 20.71 14.11 -30.59
C ALA A 6 19.20 14.23 -30.85
N ALA A 7 18.81 14.31 -32.14
CA ALA A 7 17.42 14.45 -32.52
C ALA A 7 16.60 13.24 -32.00
N MET A 8 15.58 13.51 -31.20
CA MET A 8 14.72 12.48 -30.61
C MET A 8 13.95 11.76 -31.72
N THR A 9 13.94 10.42 -31.70
CA THR A 9 13.22 9.62 -32.71
C THR A 9 11.71 9.86 -32.62
N PRO A 10 10.94 9.68 -33.72
CA PRO A 10 9.48 9.83 -33.69
C PRO A 10 8.81 8.95 -32.63
N GLU A 11 9.31 7.72 -32.44
CA GLU A 11 8.81 6.78 -31.44
C GLU A 11 9.09 7.26 -30.01
N ALA A 12 10.30 7.76 -29.72
CA ALA A 12 10.64 8.32 -28.42
C ALA A 12 9.81 9.60 -28.12
N PHE A 13 9.55 10.42 -29.14
CA PHE A 13 8.69 11.59 -29.01
C PHE A 13 7.24 11.22 -28.71
N PHE A 14 6.68 10.23 -29.42
CA PHE A 14 5.34 9.70 -29.14
C PHE A 14 5.24 9.16 -27.71
N LEU A 15 6.20 8.32 -27.30
CA LEU A 15 6.21 7.70 -25.97
C LEU A 15 6.27 8.75 -24.86
N LYS A 16 7.14 9.77 -25.02
CA LYS A 16 7.24 10.90 -24.08
C LYS A 16 5.91 11.64 -23.94
N ARG A 17 5.20 11.89 -25.06
CA ARG A 17 3.90 12.57 -25.05
C ARG A 17 2.82 11.73 -24.36
N VAL A 18 2.76 10.43 -24.64
CA VAL A 18 1.79 9.52 -24.01
C VAL A 18 2.04 9.42 -22.51
N LYS A 19 3.30 9.27 -22.07
CA LYS A 19 3.66 9.26 -20.65
C LYS A 19 3.23 10.54 -19.94
N ALA A 20 3.48 11.70 -20.53
CA ALA A 20 3.07 12.98 -19.96
C ALA A 20 1.55 13.10 -19.84
N LEU A 21 0.80 12.61 -20.83
CA LEU A 21 -0.65 12.61 -20.83
C LEU A 21 -1.21 11.67 -19.75
N ILE A 22 -0.72 10.44 -19.67
CA ILE A 22 -1.12 9.47 -18.63
C ILE A 22 -0.81 10.06 -17.26
N SER A 23 0.43 10.49 -17.02
CA SER A 23 0.84 11.07 -15.75
C SER A 23 0.00 12.29 -15.34
N GLY A 24 -0.30 13.20 -16.28
CA GLY A 24 -1.14 14.36 -16.00
C GLY A 24 -2.61 14.03 -15.69
N ARG A 25 -3.15 12.92 -16.21
CA ARG A 25 -4.57 12.55 -16.08
C ARG A 25 -4.85 11.51 -14.99
N THR A 26 -3.91 10.60 -14.76
CA THR A 26 -4.05 9.46 -13.85
C THR A 26 -3.09 9.56 -12.66
N GLY A 27 -2.02 10.32 -12.77
CA GLY A 27 -0.99 10.46 -11.75
C GLY A 27 0.15 9.45 -11.86
N ILE A 28 -0.05 8.38 -12.65
CA ILE A 28 0.92 7.30 -12.79
C ILE A 28 2.16 7.79 -13.55
N HIS A 29 3.32 7.57 -12.94
CA HIS A 29 4.62 7.81 -13.54
C HIS A 29 5.17 6.51 -14.12
N VAL A 30 5.40 6.48 -15.42
CA VAL A 30 6.06 5.35 -16.09
C VAL A 30 7.55 5.61 -16.12
N ARG A 31 8.33 4.73 -15.49
CA ARG A 31 9.79 4.81 -15.43
C ARG A 31 10.38 4.49 -16.80
N GLU A 32 11.58 5.02 -17.09
CA GLU A 32 12.26 4.80 -18.37
C GLU A 32 12.58 3.32 -18.65
N GLN A 33 12.83 2.54 -17.60
CA GLN A 33 13.05 1.09 -17.71
C GLN A 33 11.80 0.32 -18.17
N ASP A 34 10.60 0.90 -17.98
CA ASP A 34 9.33 0.26 -18.33
C ASP A 34 8.90 0.60 -19.78
N ASP A 35 9.74 1.29 -20.56
CA ASP A 35 9.43 1.80 -21.90
C ASP A 35 9.09 0.69 -22.89
N GLY A 36 9.84 -0.42 -22.86
CA GLY A 36 9.58 -1.56 -23.73
C GLY A 36 8.24 -2.24 -23.42
N ALA A 37 7.88 -2.33 -22.13
CA ALA A 37 6.60 -2.86 -21.70
C ALA A 37 5.45 -1.92 -22.12
N LEU A 38 5.62 -0.61 -21.90
CA LEU A 38 4.65 0.40 -22.33
C LEU A 38 4.46 0.38 -23.85
N GLN A 39 5.51 0.32 -24.66
CA GLN A 39 5.39 0.22 -26.11
C GLN A 39 4.58 -1.01 -26.55
N THR A 40 4.85 -2.16 -25.92
CA THR A 40 4.12 -3.40 -26.20
C THR A 40 2.64 -3.27 -25.86
N LEU A 41 2.33 -2.72 -24.69
CA LEU A 41 0.97 -2.42 -24.25
C LEU A 41 0.27 -1.47 -25.23
N LEU A 42 0.91 -0.36 -25.62
CA LEU A 42 0.33 0.62 -26.54
C LEU A 42 0.00 -0.01 -27.90
N ARG A 43 0.88 -0.87 -28.44
CA ARG A 43 0.61 -1.61 -29.70
C ARG A 43 -0.60 -2.53 -29.57
N GLU A 44 -0.72 -3.25 -28.45
CA GLU A 44 -1.87 -4.09 -28.18
C GLU A 44 -3.17 -3.27 -28.12
N ARG A 45 -3.16 -2.15 -27.37
CA ARG A 45 -4.31 -1.25 -27.23
C ARG A 45 -4.75 -0.65 -28.56
N MET A 46 -3.81 -0.15 -29.36
CA MET A 46 -4.10 0.38 -30.71
C MET A 46 -4.78 -0.67 -31.59
N ARG A 47 -4.29 -1.92 -31.55
CA ARG A 47 -4.90 -3.03 -32.30
C ARG A 47 -6.33 -3.34 -31.83
N LEU A 48 -6.57 -3.35 -30.52
CA LEU A 48 -7.90 -3.60 -29.95
C LEU A 48 -8.91 -2.51 -30.32
N LEU A 49 -8.48 -1.24 -30.31
CA LEU A 49 -9.30 -0.09 -30.68
C LEU A 49 -9.35 0.18 -32.19
N LYS A 50 -8.66 -0.64 -33.00
CA LYS A 50 -8.58 -0.52 -34.46
C LYS A 50 -8.01 0.84 -34.92
N LEU A 51 -7.09 1.41 -34.16
CA LEU A 51 -6.41 2.66 -34.49
C LEU A 51 -5.13 2.34 -35.27
N SER A 52 -4.91 3.07 -36.36
CA SER A 52 -3.93 2.70 -37.39
C SER A 52 -2.60 3.44 -37.24
N SER A 53 -2.55 4.47 -36.39
CA SER A 53 -1.32 5.23 -36.13
C SER A 53 -1.16 5.65 -34.66
N PRO A 54 0.10 5.81 -34.18
CA PRO A 54 0.38 6.41 -32.88
C PRO A 54 -0.28 7.79 -32.70
N GLU A 55 -0.27 8.64 -33.72
CA GLU A 55 -0.91 9.95 -33.71
C GLU A 55 -2.44 9.89 -33.52
N GLU A 56 -3.12 8.91 -34.15
CA GLU A 56 -4.54 8.65 -33.89
C GLU A 56 -4.77 8.24 -32.44
N TYR A 57 -3.94 7.36 -31.91
CA TYR A 57 -4.03 6.92 -30.51
C TYR A 57 -3.80 8.05 -29.53
N TYR A 58 -2.82 8.92 -29.78
CA TYR A 58 -2.59 10.09 -28.96
C TYR A 58 -3.79 11.04 -28.95
N ARG A 59 -4.35 11.36 -30.13
CA ARG A 59 -5.54 12.22 -30.23
C ARG A 59 -6.75 11.61 -29.51
N PHE A 60 -6.92 10.29 -29.62
CA PHE A 60 -7.94 9.56 -28.88
C PHE A 60 -7.75 9.71 -27.36
N LEU A 61 -6.54 9.50 -26.85
CA LEU A 61 -6.24 9.70 -25.43
C LEU A 61 -6.43 11.15 -24.97
N ASP A 62 -6.13 12.14 -25.79
CA ASP A 62 -6.20 13.55 -25.38
C ASP A 62 -7.63 14.08 -25.35
N SER A 63 -8.39 13.86 -26.44
CA SER A 63 -9.68 14.50 -26.65
C SER A 63 -10.79 13.56 -27.14
N GLY A 64 -10.51 12.27 -27.34
CA GLY A 64 -11.49 11.30 -27.81
C GLY A 64 -12.66 11.06 -26.86
N GLU A 65 -13.75 10.52 -27.41
CA GLU A 65 -14.85 9.95 -26.65
C GLU A 65 -14.41 8.62 -26.03
N GLY A 66 -14.70 8.36 -24.75
CA GLY A 66 -14.16 7.18 -24.05
C GLY A 66 -12.70 7.29 -23.61
N ARG A 67 -12.03 8.44 -23.86
CA ARG A 67 -10.63 8.66 -23.47
C ARG A 67 -10.33 8.38 -22.00
N GLN A 68 -11.27 8.71 -21.10
CA GLN A 68 -11.08 8.51 -19.66
C GLN A 68 -10.97 7.02 -19.34
N GLN A 69 -11.85 6.20 -19.92
CA GLN A 69 -11.84 4.76 -19.72
C GLN A 69 -10.55 4.13 -20.26
N GLU A 70 -10.04 4.61 -21.40
CA GLU A 70 -8.76 4.14 -21.93
C GLU A 70 -7.58 4.56 -21.06
N GLN A 71 -7.54 5.81 -20.61
CA GLN A 71 -6.50 6.31 -19.69
C GLN A 71 -6.45 5.50 -18.39
N GLU A 72 -7.62 5.19 -17.82
CA GLU A 72 -7.74 4.35 -16.63
C GLU A 72 -7.30 2.92 -16.91
N GLN A 73 -7.66 2.32 -18.06
CA GLN A 73 -7.17 0.99 -18.47
C GLN A 73 -5.65 0.95 -18.67
N LEU A 74 -5.04 2.01 -19.17
CA LEU A 74 -3.59 2.10 -19.25
C LEU A 74 -2.98 2.17 -17.85
N ALA A 75 -3.54 3.00 -16.96
CA ALA A 75 -3.06 3.11 -15.59
C ALA A 75 -3.09 1.76 -14.87
N THR A 76 -4.18 1.00 -14.95
CA THR A 76 -4.29 -0.31 -14.29
C THR A 76 -3.28 -1.32 -14.79
N ARG A 77 -2.99 -1.33 -16.09
CA ARG A 77 -1.97 -2.21 -16.71
C ARG A 77 -0.53 -1.80 -16.38
N LEU A 78 -0.32 -0.56 -15.95
CA LEU A 78 0.99 0.00 -15.58
C LEU A 78 1.27 -0.10 -14.08
N THR A 79 0.30 -0.53 -13.28
CA THR A 79 0.42 -0.73 -11.82
C THR A 79 0.35 -2.20 -11.45
N THR A 80 0.97 -2.58 -10.33
CA THR A 80 0.85 -3.94 -9.79
C THR A 80 -0.24 -3.98 -8.73
N GLY A 81 -1.33 -4.71 -8.98
CA GLY A 81 -2.43 -4.90 -8.02
C GLY A 81 -2.15 -5.97 -6.96
N GLU A 82 -0.89 -6.22 -6.59
CA GLU A 82 -0.56 -7.26 -5.61
C GLU A 82 -1.01 -6.85 -4.21
N THR A 83 -1.85 -7.69 -3.59
CA THR A 83 -2.33 -7.47 -2.22
C THR A 83 -2.66 -8.81 -1.55
N TYR A 84 -2.72 -8.81 -0.22
CA TYR A 84 -3.02 -9.97 0.61
C TYR A 84 -3.52 -9.55 1.98
N PHE A 85 -4.23 -10.46 2.62
CA PHE A 85 -4.80 -10.20 3.94
C PHE A 85 -3.70 -9.98 4.97
N PHE A 86 -3.87 -8.95 5.79
CA PHE A 86 -2.94 -8.56 6.85
C PHE A 86 -1.51 -8.34 6.34
N ARG A 87 -1.39 -7.78 5.12
CA ARG A 87 -0.13 -7.37 4.53
C ARG A 87 0.59 -6.36 5.42
N ASP A 88 1.84 -6.64 5.76
CA ASP A 88 2.62 -5.92 6.78
C ASP A 88 2.16 -6.21 8.21
N LYS A 89 2.78 -7.21 8.83
CA LYS A 89 2.42 -7.63 10.20
C LYS A 89 2.64 -6.52 11.22
N GLY A 90 3.66 -5.67 11.03
CA GLY A 90 3.94 -4.54 11.90
C GLY A 90 2.82 -3.52 11.88
N GLN A 91 2.45 -3.05 10.69
CA GLN A 91 1.38 -2.06 10.55
C GLN A 91 0.01 -2.57 11.01
N PHE A 92 -0.34 -3.84 10.75
CA PHE A 92 -1.59 -4.41 11.26
C PHE A 92 -1.57 -4.64 12.77
N ALA A 93 -0.42 -4.93 13.38
CA ALA A 93 -0.28 -4.96 14.83
C ALA A 93 -0.48 -3.56 15.45
N LEU A 94 0.10 -2.52 14.84
CA LEU A 94 -0.12 -1.13 15.23
C LEU A 94 -1.61 -0.74 15.17
N LEU A 95 -2.29 -1.10 14.07
CA LEU A 95 -3.71 -0.86 13.91
C LEU A 95 -4.54 -1.54 15.00
N LYS A 96 -4.28 -2.84 15.24
CA LYS A 96 -5.02 -3.66 16.21
C LYS A 96 -4.81 -3.20 17.65
N ASN A 97 -3.57 -2.92 18.04
CA ASN A 97 -3.18 -2.75 19.44
C ASN A 97 -3.21 -1.29 19.90
N THR A 98 -3.15 -0.33 18.97
CA THR A 98 -3.03 1.10 19.31
C THR A 98 -4.04 1.97 18.59
N LEU A 99 -4.01 2.05 17.26
CA LEU A 99 -4.75 3.08 16.52
C LEU A 99 -6.27 2.85 16.56
N LEU A 100 -6.74 1.62 16.28
CA LEU A 100 -8.18 1.33 16.31
C LEU A 100 -8.75 1.42 17.72
N PRO A 101 -8.11 0.86 18.78
CA PRO A 101 -8.57 1.06 20.16
C PRO A 101 -8.70 2.54 20.55
N GLU A 102 -7.70 3.38 20.23
CA GLU A 102 -7.74 4.82 20.51
C GLU A 102 -8.91 5.52 19.79
N LEU A 103 -9.12 5.20 18.50
CA LEU A 103 -10.23 5.76 17.72
C LEU A 103 -11.59 5.30 18.24
N ILE A 104 -11.72 4.03 18.61
CA ILE A 104 -12.92 3.45 19.22
C ILE A 104 -13.24 4.19 20.53
N GLU A 105 -12.27 4.37 21.43
CA GLU A 105 -12.49 5.09 22.68
C GLU A 105 -12.96 6.53 22.42
N ARG A 106 -12.25 7.27 21.56
CA ARG A 106 -12.60 8.66 21.20
C ARG A 106 -13.98 8.79 20.59
N ARG A 107 -14.41 7.81 19.79
CA ARG A 107 -15.71 7.79 19.12
C ARG A 107 -16.80 7.08 19.92
N GLY A 108 -16.50 6.58 21.12
CA GLY A 108 -17.42 5.77 21.94
C GLY A 108 -18.74 6.48 22.27
N ALA A 109 -18.73 7.80 22.45
CA ALA A 109 -19.94 8.57 22.73
C ALA A 109 -20.93 8.59 21.54
N ILE A 110 -20.41 8.66 20.31
CA ILE A 110 -21.23 8.70 19.09
C ILE A 110 -21.38 7.33 18.42
N ARG A 111 -20.57 6.34 18.84
CA ARG A 111 -20.48 4.99 18.30
C ARG A 111 -20.44 4.96 16.76
N SER A 112 -19.63 5.82 16.14
CA SER A 112 -19.47 5.85 14.69
C SER A 112 -18.01 5.96 14.30
N LEU A 113 -17.60 5.15 13.33
CA LEU A 113 -16.24 5.13 12.78
C LEU A 113 -16.29 5.10 11.26
N ARG A 114 -15.47 5.95 10.63
CA ARG A 114 -15.35 6.07 9.18
C ARG A 114 -13.93 5.74 8.76
N ILE A 115 -13.77 4.70 7.95
CA ILE A 115 -12.48 4.18 7.52
C ILE A 115 -12.41 4.12 6.00
N TRP A 116 -11.27 4.48 5.42
CA TRP A 116 -11.03 4.41 3.98
C TRP A 116 -9.74 3.67 3.65
N SER A 117 -9.84 2.58 2.90
CA SER A 117 -8.71 1.94 2.20
C SER A 117 -8.63 2.50 0.78
N ALA A 118 -7.66 3.39 0.56
CA ALA A 118 -7.42 4.14 -0.66
C ALA A 118 -6.33 3.45 -1.50
N GLY A 119 -6.72 2.90 -2.65
CA GLY A 119 -5.91 1.95 -3.43
C GLY A 119 -6.06 0.52 -2.90
N CYS A 120 -7.30 0.09 -2.68
CA CYS A 120 -7.58 -1.17 -1.97
C CYS A 120 -7.33 -2.45 -2.79
N ALA A 121 -6.98 -2.33 -4.08
CA ALA A 121 -6.84 -3.41 -5.03
C ALA A 121 -8.04 -4.38 -4.95
N SER A 122 -7.81 -5.70 -4.78
CA SER A 122 -8.88 -6.70 -4.69
C SER A 122 -9.53 -6.84 -3.30
N GLY A 123 -9.36 -5.84 -2.43
CA GLY A 123 -10.13 -5.67 -1.20
C GLY A 123 -9.56 -6.35 0.04
N GLU A 124 -8.46 -7.10 -0.07
CA GLU A 124 -7.83 -7.77 1.06
C GLU A 124 -7.54 -6.82 2.24
N GLU A 125 -7.04 -5.61 1.97
CA GLU A 125 -6.77 -4.60 3.01
C GLU A 125 -8.05 -4.11 3.71
N ALA A 126 -9.07 -3.73 2.92
CA ALA A 126 -10.33 -3.22 3.46
C ALA A 126 -11.06 -4.29 4.30
N TYR A 127 -11.00 -5.55 3.88
CA TYR A 127 -11.56 -6.66 4.64
C TYR A 127 -10.71 -7.04 5.87
N SER A 128 -9.39 -6.92 5.83
CA SER A 128 -8.56 -7.05 7.04
C SER A 128 -8.93 -6.02 8.11
N LEU A 129 -9.20 -4.77 7.71
CA LEU A 129 -9.73 -3.74 8.62
C LEU A 129 -11.11 -4.13 9.18
N ALA A 130 -12.00 -4.64 8.33
CA ALA A 130 -13.32 -5.10 8.77
C ALA A 130 -13.23 -6.26 9.79
N MET A 131 -12.33 -7.21 9.55
CA MET A 131 -12.04 -8.31 10.48
C MET A 131 -11.44 -7.80 11.80
N LEU A 132 -10.51 -6.85 11.78
CA LEU A 132 -9.98 -6.25 13.01
C LEU A 132 -11.07 -5.56 13.84
N LEU A 133 -11.94 -4.77 13.19
CA LEU A 133 -13.05 -4.11 13.88
C LEU A 133 -14.02 -5.13 14.48
N ASP A 134 -14.24 -6.25 13.80
CA ASP A 134 -15.06 -7.33 14.34
C ASP A 134 -14.45 -7.99 15.58
N GLU A 135 -13.11 -8.11 15.65
CA GLU A 135 -12.45 -8.61 16.86
C GLU A 135 -12.45 -7.60 18.01
N LEU A 136 -12.31 -6.31 17.70
CA LEU A 136 -12.17 -5.24 18.69
C LEU A 136 -13.51 -4.73 19.23
N LEU A 137 -14.63 -4.97 18.53
CA LEU A 137 -15.96 -4.49 18.91
C LEU A 137 -16.92 -5.66 19.20
N PRO A 138 -16.95 -6.20 20.44
CA PRO A 138 -17.87 -7.27 20.82
C PRO A 138 -19.36 -6.92 20.62
N GLN A 139 -19.71 -5.63 20.70
CA GLN A 139 -21.06 -5.08 20.45
C GLN A 139 -21.12 -4.28 19.14
N ARG A 140 -20.46 -4.77 18.08
CA ARG A 140 -20.37 -4.13 16.76
C ARG A 140 -21.72 -3.61 16.22
N THR A 141 -22.83 -4.29 16.49
CA THR A 141 -24.17 -3.88 16.01
C THR A 141 -24.64 -2.55 16.58
N GLU A 142 -24.07 -2.08 17.69
CA GLU A 142 -24.32 -0.74 18.25
C GLU A 142 -23.51 0.36 17.56
N TRP A 143 -22.58 -0.02 16.68
CA TRP A 143 -21.69 0.91 15.99
C TRP A 143 -22.13 1.16 14.56
N ASN A 144 -22.19 2.43 14.17
CA ASN A 144 -22.29 2.85 12.78
C ASN A 144 -20.91 2.85 12.14
N LEU A 145 -20.52 1.70 11.58
CA LEU A 145 -19.25 1.48 10.90
C LEU A 145 -19.39 1.75 9.40
N PHE A 146 -18.58 2.66 8.88
CA PHE A 146 -18.45 2.92 7.46
C PHE A 146 -17.03 2.58 7.00
N ILE A 147 -16.88 1.54 6.17
CA ILE A 147 -15.60 1.16 5.57
C ILE A 147 -15.71 1.32 4.05
N LEU A 148 -14.90 2.20 3.49
CA LEU A 148 -14.82 2.46 2.06
C LEU A 148 -13.54 1.85 1.49
N GLY A 149 -13.65 1.03 0.46
CA GLY A 149 -12.53 0.60 -0.38
C GLY A 149 -12.61 1.29 -1.74
N THR A 150 -11.56 1.99 -2.16
CA THR A 150 -11.51 2.57 -3.50
C THR A 150 -10.26 2.15 -4.27
N ASP A 151 -10.41 1.91 -5.55
CA ASP A 151 -9.30 1.64 -6.46
C ASP A 151 -9.58 2.20 -7.85
N ILE A 152 -8.53 2.51 -8.62
CA ILE A 152 -8.66 2.92 -10.01
C ILE A 152 -9.02 1.73 -10.91
N ASP A 153 -8.72 0.50 -10.49
CA ASP A 153 -9.01 -0.71 -11.23
C ASP A 153 -10.43 -1.24 -11.01
N PRO A 154 -11.35 -1.14 -12.00
CA PRO A 154 -12.68 -1.70 -11.89
C PRO A 154 -12.68 -3.23 -11.78
N GLU A 155 -11.71 -3.94 -12.38
CA GLU A 155 -11.64 -5.41 -12.29
C GLU A 155 -11.26 -5.86 -10.88
N ALA A 156 -10.30 -5.16 -10.25
CA ALA A 156 -9.93 -5.40 -8.86
C ALA A 156 -11.09 -5.14 -7.91
N ILE A 157 -11.82 -4.03 -8.11
CA ILE A 157 -13.04 -3.71 -7.33
C ILE A 157 -14.11 -4.79 -7.48
N GLU A 158 -14.30 -5.34 -8.68
CA GLU A 158 -15.28 -6.41 -8.87
C GLU A 158 -14.83 -7.73 -8.23
N LYS A 159 -13.52 -8.02 -8.19
CA LYS A 159 -12.98 -9.12 -7.39
C LYS A 159 -13.21 -8.88 -5.89
N ALA A 160 -13.04 -7.65 -5.40
CA ALA A 160 -13.28 -7.28 -4.01
C ALA A 160 -14.75 -7.48 -3.61
N ARG A 161 -15.70 -7.03 -4.44
CA ARG A 161 -17.14 -7.23 -4.21
C ARG A 161 -17.54 -8.69 -4.17
N ARG A 162 -16.95 -9.52 -5.02
CA ARG A 162 -17.19 -10.98 -4.99
C ARG A 162 -16.73 -11.61 -3.68
N GLY A 163 -15.61 -11.15 -3.11
CA GLY A 163 -15.07 -11.66 -1.85
C GLY A 163 -14.58 -13.11 -1.95
N ILE A 164 -14.03 -13.49 -3.10
CA ILE A 164 -13.53 -14.86 -3.36
C ILE A 164 -12.03 -14.79 -3.64
N TYR A 165 -11.26 -15.54 -2.85
CA TYR A 165 -9.80 -15.48 -2.81
C TYR A 165 -9.17 -16.86 -2.99
N THR A 166 -7.89 -16.90 -3.34
CA THR A 166 -7.08 -18.12 -3.46
C THR A 166 -6.14 -18.25 -2.26
N GLN A 167 -5.44 -19.40 -2.14
CA GLN A 167 -4.56 -19.65 -1.00
C GLN A 167 -3.46 -18.59 -0.89
N TRP A 168 -3.04 -18.04 -2.03
CA TRP A 168 -2.03 -17.00 -2.12
C TRP A 168 -2.39 -15.76 -1.30
N SER A 169 -3.67 -15.36 -1.23
CA SER A 169 -4.12 -14.20 -0.45
C SER A 169 -3.97 -14.40 1.06
N PHE A 170 -3.77 -15.64 1.54
CA PHE A 170 -3.70 -15.99 2.98
C PHE A 170 -2.28 -16.29 3.47
N ARG A 171 -1.24 -16.05 2.66
CA ARG A 171 0.17 -16.41 2.98
C ARG A 171 0.71 -15.87 4.31
N MET A 172 0.06 -14.86 4.89
CA MET A 172 0.44 -14.22 6.15
C MET A 172 -0.65 -14.26 7.22
N VAL A 173 -1.71 -15.05 6.99
CA VAL A 173 -2.87 -15.16 7.85
C VAL A 173 -2.78 -16.44 8.69
N ASP A 174 -3.10 -16.32 9.98
CA ASP A 174 -3.23 -17.49 10.84
C ASP A 174 -4.42 -18.38 10.42
N ASP A 175 -4.23 -19.69 10.45
CA ASP A 175 -5.23 -20.67 10.06
C ASP A 175 -6.56 -20.53 10.84
N GLY A 176 -6.50 -20.17 12.12
CA GLY A 176 -7.66 -19.92 12.96
C GLY A 176 -8.47 -18.73 12.46
N LEU A 177 -7.79 -17.64 12.09
CA LEU A 177 -8.42 -16.44 11.53
C LEU A 177 -9.04 -16.73 10.15
N GLN A 178 -8.34 -17.49 9.31
CA GLN A 178 -8.85 -17.92 8.01
C GLN A 178 -10.13 -18.75 8.18
N ARG A 179 -10.13 -19.77 9.06
CA ARG A 179 -11.31 -20.61 9.31
C ARG A 179 -12.49 -19.84 9.91
N LYS A 180 -12.22 -18.78 10.69
CA LYS A 180 -13.26 -17.94 11.32
C LYS A 180 -14.03 -17.11 10.30
N TYR A 181 -13.33 -16.54 9.31
CA TYR A 181 -13.91 -15.55 8.41
C TYR A 181 -14.15 -16.03 6.98
N PHE A 182 -13.62 -17.20 6.61
CA PHE A 182 -13.69 -17.73 5.26
C PHE A 182 -14.23 -19.15 5.22
N HIS A 183 -14.97 -19.45 4.17
CA HIS A 183 -15.54 -20.77 3.93
C HIS A 183 -14.95 -21.37 2.64
N PRO A 184 -14.58 -22.66 2.65
CA PRO A 184 -14.06 -23.32 1.46
C PRO A 184 -15.11 -23.34 0.35
N ARG A 185 -14.69 -23.01 -0.87
CA ARG A 185 -15.51 -22.98 -2.08
C ARG A 185 -14.71 -23.53 -3.26
N ARG A 186 -14.81 -24.84 -3.51
CA ARG A 186 -13.96 -25.55 -4.48
C ARG A 186 -12.47 -25.32 -4.14
N GLU A 187 -11.68 -24.79 -5.07
CA GLU A 187 -10.25 -24.46 -4.90
C GLU A 187 -10.02 -23.02 -4.42
N GLN A 188 -11.06 -22.38 -3.88
CA GLN A 188 -11.06 -20.98 -3.44
C GLN A 188 -11.69 -20.85 -2.05
N TRP A 189 -11.62 -19.65 -1.48
CA TRP A 189 -12.20 -19.31 -0.19
C TRP A 189 -13.15 -18.13 -0.38
N ALA A 190 -14.39 -18.29 0.10
CA ALA A 190 -15.39 -17.24 0.12
C ALA A 190 -15.38 -16.53 1.47
N LEU A 191 -15.28 -15.21 1.46
CA LEU A 191 -15.41 -14.39 2.67
C LEU A 191 -16.83 -14.51 3.23
N SER A 192 -16.95 -14.57 4.55
CA SER A 192 -18.25 -14.56 5.23
C SER A 192 -19.06 -13.32 4.88
N GLU A 193 -20.37 -13.51 4.63
CA GLU A 193 -21.27 -12.41 4.22
C GLU A 193 -21.29 -11.27 5.25
N ARG A 194 -21.16 -11.64 6.51
CA ARG A 194 -21.15 -10.72 7.65
C ARG A 194 -19.99 -9.73 7.59
N ILE A 195 -18.80 -10.16 7.17
CA ILE A 195 -17.65 -9.27 6.97
C ILE A 195 -17.75 -8.56 5.62
N ARG A 196 -18.19 -9.29 4.58
CA ARG A 196 -18.34 -8.75 3.23
C ARG A 196 -19.23 -7.51 3.19
N SER A 197 -20.37 -7.57 3.90
CA SER A 197 -21.34 -6.48 4.01
C SER A 197 -20.86 -5.26 4.81
N MET A 198 -19.70 -5.33 5.47
CA MET A 198 -19.13 -4.19 6.21
C MET A 198 -18.45 -3.16 5.30
N VAL A 199 -18.08 -3.56 4.07
CA VAL A 199 -17.23 -2.76 3.19
C VAL A 199 -18.00 -2.35 1.94
N THR A 200 -17.96 -1.05 1.63
CA THR A 200 -18.47 -0.50 0.38
C THR A 200 -17.31 -0.27 -0.58
N PHE A 201 -17.42 -0.78 -1.82
CA PHE A 201 -16.37 -0.62 -2.84
C PHE A 201 -16.78 0.33 -3.96
N ARG A 202 -15.88 1.23 -4.34
CA ARG A 202 -16.06 2.16 -5.47
C ARG A 202 -14.83 2.21 -6.35
N THR A 203 -15.05 2.30 -7.66
CA THR A 203 -13.98 2.67 -8.59
C THR A 203 -13.74 4.17 -8.47
N GLY A 204 -12.48 4.59 -8.32
CA GLY A 204 -12.14 5.99 -8.13
C GLY A 204 -10.65 6.25 -8.29
N ASN A 205 -10.33 7.39 -8.92
CA ASN A 205 -8.97 7.88 -9.03
C ASN A 205 -8.67 8.87 -7.89
N LEU A 206 -7.66 8.59 -7.07
CA LEU A 206 -7.28 9.41 -5.92
C LEU A 206 -6.92 10.86 -6.27
N LEU A 207 -6.42 11.13 -7.49
CA LEU A 207 -6.21 12.52 -7.92
C LEU A 207 -7.52 13.29 -8.08
N ARG A 208 -8.58 12.61 -8.48
CA ARG A 208 -9.90 13.20 -8.75
C ARG A 208 -10.86 13.05 -7.57
N ALA A 209 -10.53 12.22 -6.58
CA ALA A 209 -11.23 12.19 -5.32
C ALA A 209 -11.01 13.54 -4.62
N VAL A 210 -11.97 14.46 -4.76
CA VAL A 210 -11.95 15.74 -4.07
C VAL A 210 -12.70 15.56 -2.75
N PRO A 211 -12.02 15.63 -1.59
CA PRO A 211 -12.67 15.65 -0.28
C PRO A 211 -13.55 16.90 -0.24
N GLY A 212 -14.87 16.71 -0.19
CA GLY A 212 -15.79 17.82 -0.39
C GLY A 212 -16.98 17.46 -1.25
N GLU A 213 -16.77 16.90 -2.43
CA GLU A 213 -17.88 16.78 -3.39
C GLU A 213 -18.87 15.66 -3.05
N THR A 214 -18.42 14.68 -2.27
CA THR A 214 -19.25 13.55 -1.84
C THR A 214 -19.08 13.30 -0.34
N VAL A 215 -20.21 13.06 0.36
CA VAL A 215 -20.25 12.83 1.82
C VAL A 215 -19.36 11.66 2.22
N ASP A 216 -19.19 10.69 1.33
CA ASP A 216 -18.44 9.47 1.57
C ASP A 216 -16.95 9.66 1.82
N PHE A 217 -16.35 10.79 1.43
CA PHE A 217 -14.90 11.04 1.54
C PHE A 217 -14.55 12.10 2.60
N ARG A 218 -15.49 12.45 3.47
CA ARG A 218 -15.28 13.42 4.55
C ARG A 218 -15.27 12.74 5.91
N ASP A 219 -14.59 13.41 6.86
CA ASP A 219 -14.56 13.09 8.28
C ASP A 219 -14.10 11.65 8.56
N MET A 220 -13.06 11.19 7.85
CA MET A 220 -12.46 9.86 8.03
C MET A 220 -11.66 9.79 9.33
N ASP A 221 -11.95 8.80 10.16
CA ASP A 221 -11.17 8.53 11.37
C ASP A 221 -9.84 7.84 11.05
N LEU A 222 -9.83 7.02 10.01
CA LEU A 222 -8.66 6.29 9.54
C LEU A 222 -8.64 6.20 8.02
N ILE A 223 -7.50 6.53 7.41
CA ILE A 223 -7.23 6.29 6.00
C ILE A 223 -5.99 5.40 5.90
N LEU A 224 -6.09 4.28 5.18
CA LEU A 224 -4.94 3.52 4.70
C LEU A 224 -4.73 3.88 3.23
N CYS A 225 -3.53 4.30 2.87
CA CYS A 225 -3.12 4.49 1.47
C CYS A 225 -1.70 3.94 1.30
N ARG A 226 -1.62 2.62 1.08
CA ARG A 226 -0.39 1.85 1.20
C ARG A 226 -0.05 1.20 -0.13
N ASN A 227 1.22 1.25 -0.51
CA ASN A 227 1.75 0.72 -1.77
C ASN A 227 1.12 1.36 -3.01
N VAL A 228 0.72 2.63 -2.89
CA VAL A 228 0.11 3.42 -3.98
C VAL A 228 1.06 4.50 -4.47
N PHE A 229 1.73 5.22 -3.56
CA PHE A 229 2.54 6.39 -3.92
C PHE A 229 3.75 6.05 -4.77
N ILE A 230 4.21 4.80 -4.71
CA ILE A 230 5.35 4.27 -5.48
C ILE A 230 5.17 4.35 -6.99
N TYR A 231 3.93 4.43 -7.48
CA TYR A 231 3.61 4.55 -8.91
C TYR A 231 3.39 5.98 -9.37
N LEU A 232 3.39 6.95 -8.45
CA LEU A 232 2.88 8.30 -8.73
C LEU A 232 3.99 9.30 -9.03
N ALA A 233 3.69 10.24 -9.92
CA ALA A 233 4.55 11.39 -10.15
C ALA A 233 4.58 12.32 -8.92
N PRO A 234 5.69 13.03 -8.64
CA PRO A 234 5.82 13.84 -7.41
C PRO A 234 4.72 14.89 -7.18
N ASN A 235 4.23 15.49 -8.27
CA ASN A 235 3.11 16.43 -8.23
C ASN A 235 1.78 15.73 -7.87
N ALA A 236 1.57 14.51 -8.36
CA ALA A 236 0.42 13.68 -8.04
C ALA A 236 0.45 13.24 -6.58
N VAL A 237 1.62 12.80 -6.07
CA VAL A 237 1.84 12.46 -4.66
C VAL A 237 1.44 13.62 -3.75
N SER A 238 1.95 14.83 -4.03
CA SER A 238 1.69 16.01 -3.20
C SER A 238 0.20 16.38 -3.15
N ARG A 239 -0.48 16.30 -4.30
CA ARG A 239 -1.92 16.58 -4.41
C ARG A 239 -2.77 15.52 -3.71
N ILE A 240 -2.45 14.24 -3.89
CA ILE A 240 -3.15 13.15 -3.21
C ILE A 240 -2.95 13.24 -1.71
N ALA A 241 -1.72 13.46 -1.23
CA ALA A 241 -1.44 13.62 0.20
C ALA A 241 -2.26 14.76 0.82
N ALA A 242 -2.35 15.91 0.14
CA ALA A 242 -3.19 17.03 0.57
C ALA A 242 -4.69 16.65 0.62
N ASN A 243 -5.20 15.96 -0.40
CA ASN A 243 -6.59 15.49 -0.42
C ASN A 243 -6.87 14.50 0.72
N LEU A 244 -6.00 13.52 0.94
CA LEU A 244 -6.18 12.56 2.05
C LEU A 244 -6.15 13.28 3.41
N ALA A 245 -5.25 14.24 3.59
CA ALA A 245 -5.20 15.06 4.80
C ALA A 245 -6.51 15.84 5.03
N ASP A 246 -7.11 16.38 3.97
CA ASP A 246 -8.37 17.11 4.04
C ASP A 246 -9.59 16.22 4.26
N ALA A 247 -9.52 14.94 3.87
CA ALA A 247 -10.55 13.93 4.13
C ALA A 247 -10.60 13.45 5.58
N LEU A 248 -9.50 13.54 6.33
CA LEU A 248 -9.42 13.09 7.73
C LEU A 248 -10.27 13.96 8.67
N ALA A 249 -10.94 13.34 9.64
CA ALA A 249 -11.48 14.06 10.78
C ALA A 249 -10.35 14.64 11.65
N GLY A 250 -10.65 15.65 12.47
CA GLY A 250 -9.70 16.15 13.46
C GLY A 250 -9.25 15.02 14.39
N GLY A 251 -7.94 14.81 14.52
CA GLY A 251 -7.37 13.70 15.28
C GLY A 251 -7.37 12.33 14.58
N GLY A 252 -7.88 12.23 13.34
CA GLY A 252 -7.84 11.02 12.52
C GLY A 252 -6.45 10.70 11.99
N TYR A 253 -6.24 9.45 11.57
CA TYR A 253 -4.94 8.92 11.15
C TYR A 253 -4.89 8.56 9.67
N LEU A 254 -3.78 8.90 9.00
CA LEU A 254 -3.36 8.37 7.70
C LEU A 254 -2.19 7.40 7.92
N VAL A 255 -2.31 6.19 7.40
CA VAL A 255 -1.25 5.18 7.39
C VAL A 255 -0.85 4.89 5.94
N THR A 256 0.44 5.01 5.64
CA THR A 256 1.00 4.72 4.31
C THR A 256 1.96 3.55 4.35
N GLY A 257 2.37 3.04 3.19
CA GLY A 257 3.42 2.03 3.15
C GLY A 257 4.77 2.60 3.61
N HIS A 258 5.71 1.72 3.91
CA HIS A 258 7.02 2.08 4.43
C HIS A 258 7.78 2.98 3.45
N GLY A 259 8.17 4.17 3.93
CA GLY A 259 8.96 5.14 3.16
C GLY A 259 8.24 5.83 1.99
N GLU A 260 6.91 5.67 1.86
CA GLU A 260 6.17 6.17 0.68
C GLU A 260 5.93 7.67 0.63
N LEU A 261 5.84 8.33 1.78
CA LEU A 261 5.63 9.76 1.89
C LEU A 261 6.73 10.42 2.70
N HIS A 262 7.17 11.58 2.22
CA HIS A 262 8.14 12.44 2.88
C HIS A 262 7.47 13.61 3.61
N PRO A 263 8.12 14.21 4.63
CA PRO A 263 7.49 15.20 5.54
C PRO A 263 6.96 16.43 4.84
N HIS A 264 7.73 16.93 3.88
CA HIS A 264 7.42 18.15 3.16
C HIS A 264 6.12 18.05 2.34
N GLN A 265 5.59 16.84 2.15
CA GLN A 265 4.39 16.58 1.36
C GLN A 265 3.11 16.56 2.20
N LEU A 266 3.22 16.62 3.54
CA LEU A 266 2.13 16.26 4.46
C LEU A 266 1.48 17.46 5.18
N GLY A 267 2.05 18.66 5.06
CA GLY A 267 1.45 19.94 5.46
C GLY A 267 0.71 19.93 6.81
N LYS A 268 -0.61 19.69 6.76
CA LYS A 268 -1.57 19.72 7.89
C LYS A 268 -1.49 18.51 8.83
N LEU A 269 -0.69 17.49 8.50
CA LEU A 269 -0.58 16.27 9.29
C LEU A 269 0.68 16.27 10.13
N ARG A 270 0.53 15.88 11.40
CA ARG A 270 1.62 15.63 12.33
C ARG A 270 2.06 14.17 12.25
N THR A 271 3.35 13.91 12.16
CA THR A 271 3.88 12.54 12.20
C THR A 271 3.79 11.95 13.62
N ARG A 272 3.39 10.68 13.70
CA ARG A 272 3.28 9.88 14.92
C ARG A 272 4.07 8.59 14.70
N ILE A 273 5.11 8.38 15.49
CA ILE A 273 5.97 7.19 15.39
C ILE A 273 5.51 6.15 16.38
N PHE A 274 5.48 4.92 15.92
CA PHE A 274 5.23 3.73 16.69
C PHE A 274 6.39 2.75 16.50
N ALA A 275 6.48 1.75 17.37
CA ALA A 275 7.56 0.76 17.28
C ALA A 275 7.50 -0.03 15.96
N GLU A 276 6.30 -0.22 15.44
CA GLU A 276 6.00 -1.05 14.29
C GLU A 276 5.92 -0.26 12.98
N SER A 277 5.61 1.04 13.03
CA SER A 277 5.51 1.88 11.82
C SER A 277 5.29 3.38 12.13
N VAL A 278 5.05 4.16 11.07
CA VAL A 278 4.73 5.59 11.13
C VAL A 278 3.29 5.82 10.69
N ALA A 279 2.56 6.65 11.42
CA ALA A 279 1.26 7.18 10.99
C ALA A 279 1.28 8.72 11.01
N TYR A 280 0.34 9.33 10.31
CA TYR A 280 0.20 10.78 10.21
C TYR A 280 -1.16 11.19 10.76
N GLN A 281 -1.19 12.07 11.76
CA GLN A 281 -2.42 12.47 12.44
C GLN A 281 -2.80 13.90 12.08
N ARG A 282 -4.08 14.13 11.77
CA ARG A 282 -4.59 15.48 11.55
C ARG A 282 -4.67 16.24 12.87
N ASN A 283 -4.16 17.47 12.89
CA ASN A 283 -4.22 18.32 14.09
C ASN A 283 -5.66 18.54 14.55
N VAL A 284 -5.85 18.58 15.87
CA VAL A 284 -7.11 18.88 16.53
C VAL A 284 -7.23 20.40 16.70
N GLU A 285 -7.22 21.16 15.59
CA GLU A 285 -7.64 22.57 15.66
C GLU A 285 -9.15 22.66 15.43
N CYS A 286 -9.79 23.39 16.35
CA CYS A 286 -11.21 23.41 16.70
C CYS A 286 -12.17 23.27 15.50
N GLY A 287 -12.95 22.20 15.54
CA GLY A 287 -14.02 21.93 14.61
C GLY A 287 -14.50 20.51 14.77
N ILE A 288 -15.09 20.19 15.93
CA ILE A 288 -16.16 19.19 15.92
C ILE A 288 -17.23 19.78 15.01
N ARG A 289 -17.15 19.50 13.70
CA ARG A 289 -18.31 19.62 12.83
C ARG A 289 -19.22 18.49 13.29
N ASN A 290 -20.03 18.78 14.30
CA ASN A 290 -21.24 18.05 14.60
C ASN A 290 -22.17 18.24 13.41
N ALA A 291 -21.85 17.62 12.27
CA ALA A 291 -22.86 17.28 11.30
C ALA A 291 -23.63 16.13 11.96
N GLU A 292 -24.75 16.47 12.61
CA GLU A 292 -25.76 15.49 12.99
C GLU A 292 -26.00 14.60 11.78
N PHE A 293 -25.53 13.35 11.85
CA PHE A 293 -25.93 12.31 10.92
C PHE A 293 -27.41 12.01 11.24
N LYS A 294 -28.32 12.72 10.57
CA LYS A 294 -29.76 12.42 10.63
C LYS A 294 -30.04 11.25 9.68
N PRO A 295 -30.51 10.09 10.18
CA PRO A 295 -30.82 8.93 9.35
C PRO A 295 -32.17 9.05 8.61
N GLU A 296 -32.61 10.26 8.27
CA GLU A 296 -33.90 10.53 7.62
C GLU A 296 -33.69 10.88 6.15
N SER A 297 -33.27 9.90 5.35
CA SER A 297 -33.51 9.89 3.90
C SER A 297 -33.52 8.48 3.30
N MET A 298 -33.86 7.46 4.11
CA MET A 298 -34.03 6.07 3.67
C MET A 298 -35.51 5.66 3.77
N THR A 299 -36.40 6.47 3.19
CA THR A 299 -37.76 6.05 2.84
C THR A 299 -37.99 6.35 1.36
N GLY A 300 -37.41 5.49 0.53
CA GLY A 300 -37.68 5.42 -0.90
C GLY A 300 -37.65 3.95 -1.29
N GLY A 301 -38.79 3.27 -1.12
CA GLY A 301 -38.96 1.90 -1.55
C GLY A 301 -38.66 1.79 -3.05
N LEU A 302 -37.67 0.97 -3.39
CA LEU A 302 -37.38 0.60 -4.76
C LEU A 302 -37.77 -0.87 -4.95
N SER A 303 -38.95 -1.00 -5.55
CA SER A 303 -39.53 -2.21 -6.09
C SER A 303 -38.51 -2.97 -6.95
N ILE A 304 -38.38 -4.27 -6.68
CA ILE A 304 -37.56 -5.20 -7.47
C ILE A 304 -38.26 -5.42 -8.82
N PRO A 305 -37.63 -5.11 -9.97
CA PRO A 305 -38.06 -5.68 -11.24
C PRO A 305 -37.43 -7.07 -11.38
N HIS A 306 -38.28 -8.10 -11.38
CA HIS A 306 -37.92 -9.39 -11.97
C HIS A 306 -37.64 -9.20 -13.46
N SER A 307 -36.50 -9.69 -13.94
CA SER A 307 -36.34 -10.00 -15.36
C SER A 307 -35.70 -11.37 -15.53
N THR A 308 -36.56 -12.31 -15.93
CA THR A 308 -36.26 -13.60 -16.54
C THR A 308 -35.48 -13.44 -17.84
N ILE A 309 -34.31 -14.05 -17.96
CA ILE A 309 -33.79 -14.55 -19.24
C ILE A 309 -33.23 -15.96 -19.01
N ARG A 310 -33.81 -16.93 -19.73
CA ARG A 310 -33.41 -18.34 -19.80
C ARG A 310 -32.43 -18.55 -20.96
N ASN A 311 -31.34 -19.28 -20.68
CA ASN A 311 -30.64 -20.29 -21.50
C ASN A 311 -29.88 -19.85 -22.79
N PRO A 312 -29.02 -20.71 -23.40
CA PRO A 312 -28.17 -21.80 -22.87
C PRO A 312 -26.76 -21.93 -23.55
N HIS A 313 -25.92 -22.86 -23.05
CA HIS A 313 -24.76 -23.52 -23.69
C HIS A 313 -23.59 -22.71 -24.27
N LEU A 314 -22.38 -22.95 -23.74
CA LEU A 314 -21.18 -23.12 -24.55
C LEU A 314 -20.15 -24.00 -23.81
N GLU A 315 -19.86 -25.13 -24.43
CA GLU A 315 -18.98 -26.19 -23.98
C GLU A 315 -17.51 -25.71 -23.91
N ALA A 316 -16.85 -26.05 -22.80
CA ALA A 316 -15.42 -25.83 -22.63
C ALA A 316 -14.62 -26.88 -23.45
N ARG A 317 -14.03 -26.45 -24.57
CA ARG A 317 -12.95 -27.19 -25.22
C ARG A 317 -11.62 -26.91 -24.51
N ARG A 318 -11.03 -27.96 -23.94
CA ARG A 318 -9.61 -28.02 -23.56
C ARG A 318 -8.74 -28.07 -24.83
N PRO A 319 -7.56 -27.45 -24.83
CA PRO A 319 -6.42 -27.96 -25.59
C PRO A 319 -5.35 -28.54 -24.66
N ALA A 320 -4.72 -29.59 -25.19
CA ALA A 320 -3.83 -30.52 -24.55
C ALA A 320 -2.47 -29.91 -24.17
N ALA A 321 -1.89 -30.47 -23.10
CA ALA A 321 -0.47 -30.39 -22.81
C ALA A 321 0.32 -31.08 -23.93
N ASN A 322 1.38 -30.43 -24.42
CA ASN A 322 2.40 -31.11 -25.19
C ASN A 322 3.77 -30.77 -24.60
N MET A 323 4.40 -31.81 -24.06
CA MET A 323 5.82 -31.87 -23.73
C MET A 323 6.63 -31.90 -25.01
N ALA A 324 7.66 -31.06 -25.09
CA ALA A 324 8.88 -31.35 -25.85
C ALA A 324 10.03 -30.47 -25.32
N ASN A 325 10.98 -31.12 -24.66
CA ASN A 325 12.39 -30.71 -24.62
C ASN A 325 13.06 -31.49 -25.79
N PRO A 326 14.09 -30.98 -26.49
CA PRO A 326 15.45 -30.93 -25.89
C PRO A 326 16.39 -29.85 -26.46
N GLY A 327 17.58 -29.69 -25.85
CA GLY A 327 18.82 -29.40 -26.62
C GLY A 327 19.69 -28.25 -26.13
N VAL A 328 20.81 -28.60 -25.53
CA VAL A 328 21.92 -27.77 -25.03
C VAL A 328 22.79 -27.24 -26.19
N ALA A 329 23.26 -25.98 -26.13
CA ALA A 329 24.62 -25.59 -26.57
C ALA A 329 25.03 -24.19 -26.09
N ASN A 330 26.25 -24.12 -25.55
CA ASN A 330 26.97 -22.97 -25.00
C ASN A 330 27.47 -21.96 -26.05
N GLY A 331 27.61 -20.70 -25.62
CA GLY A 331 28.90 -20.01 -25.66
C GLY A 331 29.08 -18.84 -26.65
N GLY A 332 29.30 -17.64 -26.09
CA GLY A 332 30.27 -16.69 -26.65
C GLY A 332 29.79 -15.25 -26.88
N GLY A 333 30.39 -14.30 -26.16
CA GLY A 333 30.76 -13.01 -26.76
C GLY A 333 30.06 -11.75 -26.24
N ALA A 334 30.63 -11.20 -25.17
CA ALA A 334 30.38 -9.89 -24.58
C ALA A 334 30.31 -8.70 -25.54
N ALA A 335 29.42 -7.75 -25.22
CA ALA A 335 29.73 -6.31 -25.21
C ALA A 335 28.84 -5.63 -24.16
N SER A 336 29.34 -5.56 -22.93
CA SER A 336 28.70 -4.87 -21.81
C SER A 336 28.80 -3.36 -21.99
N SER A 337 27.69 -2.70 -22.30
CA SER A 337 27.52 -1.28 -21.96
C SER A 337 27.34 -1.19 -20.45
N GLN A 338 28.42 -0.89 -19.73
CA GLN A 338 28.38 -0.65 -18.30
C GLN A 338 27.56 0.61 -18.02
N SER A 339 26.30 0.44 -17.63
CA SER A 339 25.56 1.49 -16.91
C SER A 339 26.28 1.78 -15.59
N PRO A 340 26.31 3.04 -15.12
CA PRO A 340 27.08 3.42 -13.94
C PRO A 340 26.67 2.56 -12.75
N ILE A 341 27.64 2.07 -11.96
CA ILE A 341 27.40 1.31 -10.73
C ILE A 341 26.42 2.12 -9.87
N PRO A 342 25.18 1.64 -9.64
CA PRO A 342 24.22 2.39 -8.84
C PRO A 342 24.82 2.60 -7.44
N ASN A 343 24.88 3.86 -7.01
CA ASN A 343 25.28 4.23 -5.65
C ASN A 343 24.37 3.54 -4.61
N LEU A 344 24.86 3.37 -3.38
CA LEU A 344 24.12 2.68 -2.31
C LEU A 344 22.68 3.22 -2.17
N GLN A 345 22.51 4.55 -2.20
CA GLN A 345 21.20 5.19 -2.10
C GLN A 345 20.23 4.77 -3.21
N SER A 346 20.69 4.67 -4.46
CA SER A 346 19.87 4.22 -5.57
C SER A 346 19.50 2.75 -5.44
N ARG A 347 20.40 1.91 -4.92
CA ARG A 347 20.11 0.49 -4.67
C ARG A 347 19.10 0.33 -3.54
N MET A 348 19.24 1.09 -2.46
CA MET A 348 18.29 1.05 -1.35
C MET A 348 16.91 1.53 -1.78
N LYS A 349 16.81 2.60 -2.57
CA LYS A 349 15.53 3.02 -3.17
C LYS A 349 14.88 1.92 -4.01
N SER A 350 15.67 1.21 -4.82
CA SER A 350 15.19 0.06 -5.61
C SER A 350 14.73 -1.09 -4.71
N ALA A 351 15.51 -1.42 -3.67
CA ALA A 351 15.17 -2.50 -2.76
C ALA A 351 13.84 -2.24 -2.00
N TRP A 352 13.66 -1.02 -1.48
CA TRP A 352 12.43 -0.59 -0.84
C TRP A 352 11.24 -0.62 -1.80
N LEU A 353 11.46 -0.21 -3.05
CA LEU A 353 10.43 -0.28 -4.09
C LEU A 353 9.99 -1.73 -4.36
N HIS A 354 10.93 -2.65 -4.60
CA HIS A 354 10.61 -4.06 -4.80
C HIS A 354 9.92 -4.69 -3.57
N ALA A 355 10.32 -4.31 -2.35
CA ALA A 355 9.65 -4.78 -1.13
C ALA A 355 8.19 -4.29 -1.06
N ASN A 356 7.96 -3.01 -1.34
CA ASN A 356 6.62 -2.41 -1.41
C ASN A 356 5.77 -2.99 -2.55
N LEU A 357 6.40 -3.50 -3.61
CA LEU A 357 5.71 -4.22 -4.70
C LEU A 357 5.35 -5.67 -4.33
N GLY A 358 5.88 -6.22 -3.23
CA GLY A 358 5.73 -7.64 -2.89
C GLY A 358 6.77 -8.55 -3.56
N GLU A 359 7.68 -7.98 -4.34
CA GLU A 359 8.75 -8.67 -5.07
C GLU A 359 9.93 -8.98 -4.14
N LEU A 360 9.66 -9.75 -3.08
CA LEU A 360 10.58 -9.95 -1.95
C LEU A 360 11.94 -10.52 -2.37
N GLU A 361 12.01 -11.34 -3.44
CA GLU A 361 13.29 -11.87 -3.95
C GLU A 361 14.12 -10.81 -4.67
N GLN A 362 13.48 -9.93 -5.43
CA GLN A 362 14.16 -8.81 -6.10
C GLN A 362 14.66 -7.80 -5.06
N ALA A 363 13.83 -7.48 -4.07
CA ALA A 363 14.21 -6.64 -2.93
C ALA A 363 15.42 -7.22 -2.18
N ALA A 364 15.40 -8.52 -1.89
CA ALA A 364 16.51 -9.20 -1.24
C ALA A 364 17.78 -9.21 -2.11
N ASN A 365 17.63 -9.36 -3.44
CA ASN A 365 18.76 -9.28 -4.37
C ASN A 365 19.37 -7.87 -4.37
N ASP A 366 18.56 -6.82 -4.40
CA ASP A 366 19.05 -5.44 -4.35
C ASP A 366 19.81 -5.16 -3.04
N CYS A 367 19.31 -5.66 -1.91
CA CYS A 367 20.04 -5.62 -0.63
C CYS A 367 21.37 -6.37 -0.71
N ARG A 368 21.39 -7.57 -1.33
CA ARG A 368 22.63 -8.35 -1.52
C ARG A 368 23.64 -7.62 -2.40
N GLN A 369 23.19 -6.88 -3.41
CA GLN A 369 24.08 -6.07 -4.24
C GLN A 369 24.56 -4.82 -3.49
N ALA A 370 23.75 -4.24 -2.61
CA ALA A 370 24.16 -3.14 -1.73
C ALA A 370 25.33 -3.54 -0.82
N PHE A 371 25.38 -4.79 -0.34
CA PHE A 371 26.52 -5.29 0.44
C PHE A 371 27.85 -5.32 -0.32
N LYS A 372 27.82 -5.48 -1.64
CA LYS A 372 29.06 -5.49 -2.43
C LYS A 372 29.72 -4.12 -2.45
N THR A 373 28.93 -3.06 -2.41
CA THR A 373 29.40 -1.68 -2.39
C THR A 373 29.66 -1.18 -0.97
N SER A 374 28.80 -1.57 -0.02
CA SER A 374 28.91 -1.15 1.37
C SER A 374 28.45 -2.26 2.34
N PRO A 375 29.36 -3.16 2.75
CA PRO A 375 29.00 -4.29 3.62
C PRO A 375 28.73 -3.90 5.08
N LEU A 376 29.15 -2.69 5.48
CA LEU A 376 29.04 -2.16 6.84
C LEU A 376 27.79 -1.30 7.08
N ASP A 377 27.05 -0.96 6.03
CA ASP A 377 25.82 -0.18 6.17
C ASP A 377 24.70 -1.04 6.79
N ALA A 378 24.01 -0.46 7.77
CA ALA A 378 22.98 -1.13 8.55
C ALA A 378 21.63 -1.25 7.82
N GLU A 379 21.30 -0.29 6.96
CA GLU A 379 20.00 -0.18 6.28
C GLU A 379 19.61 -1.40 5.42
N PRO A 380 20.50 -2.00 4.59
CA PRO A 380 20.12 -3.17 3.80
C PRO A 380 19.87 -4.41 4.68
N TYR A 381 20.52 -4.52 5.85
CA TYR A 381 20.22 -5.60 6.80
C TYR A 381 18.86 -5.40 7.48
N TYR A 382 18.48 -4.15 7.73
CA TYR A 382 17.18 -3.81 8.29
C TYR A 382 16.05 -4.18 7.32
N LEU A 383 16.16 -3.80 6.05
CA LEU A 383 15.17 -4.18 5.04
C LEU A 383 15.09 -5.71 4.85
N LEU A 384 16.22 -6.43 4.88
CA LEU A 384 16.19 -7.90 4.86
C LEU A 384 15.50 -8.49 6.09
N ALA A 385 15.61 -7.86 7.26
CA ALA A 385 14.91 -8.33 8.45
C ALA A 385 13.39 -8.22 8.29
N GLN A 386 12.92 -7.10 7.73
CA GLN A 386 11.50 -6.92 7.40
C GLN A 386 11.03 -7.94 6.36
N ILE A 387 11.84 -8.19 5.32
CA ILE A 387 11.56 -9.24 4.33
C ILE A 387 11.49 -10.63 5.00
N ALA A 388 12.35 -10.92 5.97
CA ALA A 388 12.34 -12.18 6.71
C ALA A 388 11.09 -12.32 7.60
N GLU A 389 10.64 -11.23 8.26
CA GLU A 389 9.36 -11.20 8.97
C GLU A 389 8.18 -11.45 8.03
N GLU A 390 8.21 -10.83 6.84
CA GLU A 390 7.20 -11.01 5.80
C GLU A 390 7.18 -12.43 5.20
N ARG A 391 8.29 -13.17 5.30
CA ARG A 391 8.36 -14.59 4.95
C ARG A 391 7.96 -15.53 6.09
N GLY A 392 7.59 -14.98 7.24
CA GLY A 392 7.27 -15.77 8.43
C GLY A 392 8.50 -16.43 9.08
N ASN A 393 9.70 -15.87 8.88
CA ASN A 393 10.94 -16.36 9.48
C ASN A 393 11.45 -15.40 10.60
N PRO A 394 10.82 -15.39 11.78
CA PRO A 394 11.22 -14.49 12.88
C PRO A 394 12.63 -14.79 13.43
N GLY A 395 13.13 -16.02 13.24
CA GLY A 395 14.48 -16.39 13.64
C GLY A 395 15.55 -15.64 12.82
N GLU A 396 15.40 -15.63 11.50
CA GLU A 396 16.26 -14.88 10.59
C GLU A 396 16.12 -13.37 10.79
N ALA A 397 14.89 -12.86 10.92
CA ALA A 397 14.65 -11.45 11.20
C ALA A 397 15.39 -10.98 12.46
N LYS A 398 15.31 -11.73 13.57
CA LYS A 398 16.08 -11.42 14.79
C LYS A 398 17.59 -11.45 14.57
N ALA A 399 18.11 -12.39 13.79
CA ALA A 399 19.54 -12.46 13.50
C ALA A 399 20.01 -11.23 12.72
N LEU A 400 19.22 -10.80 11.73
CA LEU A 400 19.48 -9.61 10.92
C LEU A 400 19.37 -8.33 11.75
N LEU A 401 18.32 -8.16 12.56
CA LEU A 401 18.18 -6.98 13.44
C LEU A 401 19.29 -6.90 14.50
N LYS A 402 19.75 -8.03 15.04
CA LYS A 402 20.95 -8.04 15.89
C LYS A 402 22.21 -7.61 15.14
N LYS A 403 22.32 -7.96 13.87
CA LYS A 403 23.41 -7.51 13.00
C LYS A 403 23.31 -6.01 12.70
N VAL A 404 22.10 -5.49 12.48
CA VAL A 404 21.83 -4.04 12.37
C VAL A 404 22.34 -3.32 13.62
N ILE A 405 21.96 -3.79 14.81
CA ILE A 405 22.40 -3.23 16.10
C ILE A 405 23.93 -3.32 16.28
N TYR A 406 24.55 -4.40 15.80
CA TYR A 406 26.00 -4.55 15.86
C TYR A 406 26.73 -3.54 14.96
N LEU A 407 26.20 -3.28 13.76
CA LEU A 407 26.78 -2.36 12.79
C LEU A 407 26.52 -0.89 13.16
N ASP A 408 25.31 -0.60 13.64
CA ASP A 408 24.89 0.71 14.11
C ASP A 408 24.14 0.57 15.46
N PRO A 409 24.85 0.70 16.59
CA PRO A 409 24.24 0.67 17.92
C PRO A 409 23.25 1.82 18.19
N ALA A 410 23.22 2.86 17.36
CA ALA A 410 22.25 3.95 17.45
C ALA A 410 21.00 3.70 16.58
N PHE A 411 20.90 2.55 15.91
CA PHE A 411 19.79 2.20 15.03
C PHE A 411 18.52 1.83 15.82
N ILE A 412 17.81 2.86 16.28
CA ILE A 412 16.64 2.76 17.18
C ILE A 412 15.55 1.83 16.64
N ALA A 413 15.27 1.89 15.33
CA ALA A 413 14.23 1.05 14.69
C ALA A 413 14.46 -0.44 14.91
N ALA A 414 15.73 -0.88 14.91
CA ALA A 414 16.06 -2.29 15.08
C ALA A 414 15.77 -2.78 16.49
N TYR A 415 16.00 -1.94 17.52
CA TYR A 415 15.63 -2.28 18.89
C TYR A 415 14.11 -2.39 19.07
N LEU A 416 13.35 -1.49 18.45
CA LEU A 416 11.89 -1.48 18.54
C LEU A 416 11.27 -2.69 17.85
N GLU A 417 11.74 -3.05 16.66
CA GLU A 417 11.30 -4.28 15.99
C GLU A 417 11.68 -5.53 16.76
N LEU A 418 12.92 -5.61 17.29
CA LEU A 418 13.34 -6.73 18.13
C LEU A 418 12.45 -6.88 19.36
N ALA A 419 12.04 -5.77 19.97
CA ALA A 419 11.11 -5.77 21.09
C ALA A 419 9.76 -6.38 20.68
N GLY A 420 9.18 -5.94 19.56
CA GLY A 420 7.91 -6.48 19.06
C GLY A 420 7.98 -7.97 18.74
N ILE A 421 9.10 -8.45 18.19
CA ILE A 421 9.30 -9.90 17.98
C ILE A 421 9.33 -10.64 19.31
N TYR A 422 10.06 -10.14 20.30
CA TYR A 422 10.12 -10.79 21.62
C TYR A 422 8.77 -10.83 22.33
N GLU A 423 7.93 -9.82 22.16
CA GLU A 423 6.57 -9.85 22.70
C GLU A 423 5.70 -10.93 22.07
N ARG A 424 5.75 -11.08 20.75
CA ARG A 424 5.05 -12.16 20.04
C ARG A 424 5.52 -13.55 20.50
N GLU A 425 6.77 -13.66 20.95
CA GLU A 425 7.34 -14.88 21.53
C GLU A 425 7.08 -15.02 23.04
N ASN A 426 6.30 -14.13 23.66
CA ASN A 426 6.08 -14.07 25.11
C ASN A 426 7.37 -13.89 25.96
N ASP A 427 8.44 -13.35 25.38
CA ASP A 427 9.66 -12.99 26.09
C ASP A 427 9.63 -11.53 26.56
N ALA A 428 8.81 -11.28 27.58
CA ALA A 428 8.63 -9.95 28.15
C ALA A 428 9.92 -9.34 28.72
N THR A 429 10.91 -10.16 29.10
CA THR A 429 12.18 -9.69 29.66
C THR A 429 13.06 -9.09 28.59
N ARG A 430 13.27 -9.81 27.47
CA ARG A 430 14.04 -9.28 26.34
C ARG A 430 13.32 -8.14 25.64
N ALA A 431 12.00 -8.21 25.49
CA ALA A 431 11.21 -7.11 24.93
C ALA A 431 11.41 -5.80 25.72
N ARG A 432 11.26 -5.84 27.06
CA ARG A 432 11.50 -4.68 27.92
C ARG A 432 12.93 -4.15 27.83
N LYS A 433 13.92 -5.06 27.76
CA LYS A 433 15.33 -4.66 27.60
C LYS A 433 15.55 -3.89 26.31
N MET A 434 15.02 -4.38 25.18
CA MET A 434 15.20 -3.72 23.87
C MET A 434 14.52 -2.35 23.84
N ARG A 435 13.30 -2.22 24.39
CA ARG A 435 12.64 -0.91 24.54
C ARG A 435 13.40 0.05 25.43
N ALA A 436 13.91 -0.41 26.57
CA ALA A 436 14.68 0.43 27.48
C ALA A 436 15.95 0.98 26.81
N THR A 437 16.65 0.16 26.02
CA THR A 437 17.79 0.62 25.22
C THR A 437 17.36 1.66 24.18
N ALA A 438 16.26 1.42 23.45
CA ALA A 438 15.74 2.41 22.49
C ALA A 438 15.41 3.75 23.16
N GLN A 439 14.78 3.72 24.34
CA GLN A 439 14.48 4.93 25.13
C GLN A 439 15.75 5.67 25.56
N ASP A 440 16.77 4.96 26.05
CA ASP A 440 18.04 5.56 26.45
C ASP A 440 18.77 6.23 25.26
N LEU A 441 18.77 5.57 24.09
CA LEU A 441 19.34 6.15 22.87
C LEU A 441 18.58 7.41 22.44
N LEU A 442 17.25 7.38 22.46
CA LEU A 442 16.41 8.54 22.15
C LEU A 442 16.62 9.70 23.12
N GLY A 443 16.79 9.41 24.42
CA GLY A 443 17.05 10.42 25.45
C GLY A 443 18.41 11.13 25.31
N LYS A 444 19.36 10.52 24.59
CA LYS A 444 20.68 11.10 24.28
C LYS A 444 20.68 11.97 23.02
N MET A 445 19.62 11.91 22.21
CA MET A 445 19.49 12.70 20.99
C MET A 445 18.84 14.06 21.29
N PRO A 446 19.14 15.12 20.51
CA PRO A 446 18.36 16.34 20.52
C PRO A 446 16.88 16.03 20.31
N GLY A 447 16.00 16.67 21.08
CA GLY A 447 14.57 16.37 21.06
C GLY A 447 13.91 16.58 19.70
N ASP A 448 14.49 17.42 18.84
CA ASP A 448 14.09 17.76 17.47
C ASP A 448 14.80 16.94 16.38
N ALA A 449 15.70 16.01 16.75
CA ALA A 449 16.44 15.20 15.78
C ALA A 449 15.53 14.28 14.95
N SER A 450 15.66 14.34 13.62
CA SER A 450 14.88 13.53 12.67
C SER A 450 15.36 12.08 12.62
N LEU A 451 14.43 11.13 12.54
CA LEU A 451 14.71 9.69 12.48
C LEU A 451 14.42 9.12 11.07
N ALA A 452 15.42 9.14 10.17
CA ALA A 452 15.25 8.91 8.73
C ALA A 452 14.47 7.65 8.30
N LEU A 453 14.53 6.56 9.07
CA LEU A 453 13.84 5.28 8.78
C LEU A 453 12.54 5.08 9.57
N LEU A 454 12.23 5.99 10.49
CA LEU A 454 11.01 6.02 11.29
C LEU A 454 10.16 7.26 10.93
N GLY A 455 10.28 7.73 9.68
CA GLY A 455 9.55 8.89 9.17
C GLY A 455 10.07 10.21 9.72
N ASN A 456 9.17 11.16 9.95
CA ASN A 456 9.51 12.58 10.10
C ASN A 456 9.37 13.11 11.51
N ALA A 457 9.13 12.22 12.45
CA ALA A 457 9.00 12.63 13.83
C ALA A 457 10.35 12.60 14.53
N THR A 458 10.36 13.36 15.61
CA THR A 458 11.59 13.72 16.29
C THR A 458 11.91 12.70 17.39
N ALA A 459 13.17 12.64 17.81
CA ALA A 459 13.59 11.76 18.90
C ALA A 459 12.76 11.99 20.19
N GLY A 460 12.39 13.24 20.49
CA GLY A 460 11.55 13.59 21.64
C GLY A 460 10.11 13.08 21.54
N GLU A 461 9.53 13.07 20.33
CA GLU A 461 8.17 12.55 20.11
C GLU A 461 8.09 11.03 20.32
N LEU A 462 9.06 10.30 19.78
CA LEU A 462 9.13 8.85 19.95
C LEU A 462 9.45 8.47 21.41
N LEU A 463 10.35 9.19 22.08
CA LEU A 463 10.62 8.97 23.49
C LEU A 463 9.37 9.16 24.35
N SER A 464 8.63 10.24 24.10
CA SER A 464 7.37 10.53 24.81
C SER A 464 6.33 9.43 24.61
N TYR A 465 6.26 8.84 23.42
CA TYR A 465 5.37 7.71 23.13
C TYR A 465 5.77 6.45 23.92
N LEU A 466 7.05 6.06 23.85
CA LEU A 466 7.54 4.86 24.51
C LEU A 466 7.45 4.94 26.04
N VAL A 467 7.57 6.14 26.62
CA VAL A 467 7.39 6.34 28.07
C VAL A 467 5.92 6.15 28.47
N LYS A 468 4.96 6.67 27.69
CA LYS A 468 3.52 6.55 27.99
C LYS A 468 3.00 5.12 27.94
N GLN A 469 3.56 4.25 27.10
CA GLN A 469 3.18 2.83 27.08
C GLN A 469 3.51 2.08 28.38
N LYS A 470 4.37 2.63 29.24
CA LYS A 470 4.77 2.00 30.51
C LYS A 470 3.69 2.06 31.59
N ASP A 471 2.74 2.99 31.47
CA ASP A 471 1.71 3.25 32.47
C ASP A 471 0.39 2.49 32.20
N VAL A 472 0.32 1.68 31.13
CA VAL A 472 -0.90 0.98 30.68
C VAL A 472 -0.75 -0.55 30.69
N ALA A 473 0.43 -1.09 31.02
CA ALA A 473 0.74 -2.52 30.97
C ALA A 473 0.76 -3.20 32.35
#